data_AF-A0A7W6DJX5-F1
#
_entry.id   AF-A0A7W6DJX5-F1
#
_cell.length_a   1.000
_cell.length_b   1.000
_cell.length_c   1.000
_cell.angle_alpha   90.00
_cell.angle_beta   90.00
_cell.angle_gamma   90.00
#
_symmetry.space_group_name_H-M   'P 1'
#
loop_
_entity.id
_entity.type
_entity.pdbx_description
1 polymer ?
#
loop_
_entity_poly.entity_id
_entity_poly.type
_entity_poly.pdbx_seq_one_letter_code
_entity_poly.pdbx_strand_id
1 'polypeptide(L)'
;MGKNLVPTRQIVIEDVTLRHTHSSDISLPNWVFAGGDGEVRDIWEVAVTHRHGRLPSSRHDYFFATENEAKEFAEKILKNGCMFNDASMSYIQKKRMVRLIIDGFAGGKCPSPKITRSSLPTAITMKAGLSQGEGQPSAEILENLGATRVEQLQSEFGEVWWAAAEFEYCQINLPYSSLAFIASGYHFYLFVAENYFQAGYLLRDLEQLATSVEQDAVHLEKMRDSAKKKSGDSSTRLRSKRRQSLLKAIEQVAHRNPDVVGLGEKQVLKLALPIAKSADPRLWGQGSGQVEEYLAEIRRGEAGKRVKARYEAIFQRPTA
;
A
#
# COMPACT_ATOMS: atom_id res chain seq x y z
N MET A 1 8.81 -4.31 -30.84
CA MET A 1 7.65 -3.53 -30.36
C MET A 1 7.75 -3.46 -28.84
N GLY A 2 7.87 -2.27 -28.26
CA GLY A 2 7.83 -2.13 -26.81
C GLY A 2 6.48 -2.61 -26.32
N LYS A 3 6.44 -3.68 -25.50
CA LYS A 3 5.20 -4.09 -24.84
C LYS A 3 4.76 -2.90 -23.99
N ASN A 4 3.78 -2.13 -24.47
CA ASN A 4 3.16 -1.08 -23.67
C ASN A 4 2.72 -1.75 -22.39
N LEU A 5 3.40 -1.43 -21.28
CA LEU A 5 3.11 -2.04 -19.99
C LEU A 5 1.63 -1.82 -19.71
N VAL A 6 0.89 -2.91 -19.67
CA VAL A 6 -0.53 -2.88 -19.34
C VAL A 6 -0.63 -2.21 -17.96
N PRO A 7 -1.46 -1.17 -17.80
CA PRO A 7 -1.66 -0.53 -16.51
C PRO A 7 -1.97 -1.59 -15.45
N THR A 8 -1.20 -1.59 -14.37
CA THR A 8 -1.33 -2.48 -13.22
C THR A 8 -1.58 -1.65 -11.97
N ARG A 9 -2.35 -2.19 -11.01
CA ARG A 9 -2.50 -1.52 -9.72
C ARG A 9 -1.14 -1.46 -9.01
N GLN A 10 -0.87 -0.33 -8.38
CA GLN A 10 0.28 -0.21 -7.49
C GLN A 10 0.10 -1.18 -6.32
N ILE A 11 1.08 -2.05 -6.08
CA ILE A 11 1.11 -2.88 -4.88
C ILE A 11 1.61 -2.02 -3.71
N VAL A 12 0.89 -2.05 -2.60
CA VAL A 12 1.26 -1.39 -1.35
C VAL A 12 1.55 -2.48 -0.33
N ILE A 13 2.81 -2.57 0.10
CA ILE A 13 3.19 -3.41 1.24
C ILE A 13 2.80 -2.67 2.51
N GLU A 14 1.98 -3.30 3.34
CA GLU A 14 1.44 -2.71 4.57
C GLU A 14 2.19 -3.20 5.80
N ASP A 15 2.50 -4.50 5.83
CA ASP A 15 3.23 -5.14 6.91
C ASP A 15 4.09 -6.30 6.39
N VAL A 16 5.25 -6.48 7.00
CA VAL A 16 6.13 -7.64 6.78
C VAL A 16 6.55 -8.15 8.15
N THR A 17 6.02 -9.30 8.53
CA THR A 17 6.31 -9.94 9.81
C THR A 17 7.18 -11.19 9.58
N LEU A 18 8.29 -11.29 10.30
CA LEU A 18 9.15 -12.47 10.34
C LEU A 18 8.83 -13.30 11.60
N ARG A 19 8.64 -14.61 11.44
CA ARG A 19 8.37 -15.55 12.54
C ARG A 19 9.26 -16.79 12.41
N HIS A 20 9.72 -17.31 13.54
CA HIS A 20 10.39 -18.60 13.63
C HIS A 20 9.40 -19.63 14.15
N THR A 21 9.19 -20.71 13.41
CA THR A 21 8.33 -21.82 13.82
C THR A 21 9.22 -23.04 14.07
N HIS A 22 9.17 -23.57 15.29
CA HIS A 22 9.94 -24.75 15.65
C HIS A 22 9.32 -26.01 15.03
N SER A 23 10.16 -26.99 14.72
CA SER A 23 9.78 -28.32 14.23
C SER A 23 8.78 -29.06 15.14
N SER A 24 8.74 -28.71 16.43
CA SER A 24 7.81 -29.26 17.42
C SER A 24 6.47 -28.52 17.51
N ASP A 25 6.29 -27.42 16.76
CA ASP A 25 5.07 -26.63 16.79
C ASP A 25 3.95 -27.34 16.01
N ILE A 26 2.80 -27.53 16.66
CA ILE A 26 1.61 -28.19 16.08
C ILE A 26 1.03 -27.37 14.92
N SER A 27 1.30 -26.07 14.87
CA SER A 27 0.83 -25.18 13.80
C SER A 27 1.68 -25.23 12.53
N LEU A 28 2.79 -25.98 12.54
CA LEU A 28 3.68 -26.13 11.39
C LEU A 28 2.98 -26.89 10.24
N PRO A 29 2.79 -26.29 9.05
CA PRO A 29 2.06 -26.96 7.99
C PRO A 29 2.89 -28.10 7.37
N ASN A 30 2.41 -29.33 7.49
CA ASN A 30 3.11 -30.53 6.98
C ASN A 30 3.42 -30.47 5.47
N TRP A 31 2.66 -29.70 4.69
CA TRP A 31 2.88 -29.55 3.26
C TRP A 31 4.16 -28.79 2.91
N VAL A 32 4.74 -28.02 3.84
CA VAL A 32 6.00 -27.30 3.62
C VAL A 32 7.15 -28.26 3.31
N PHE A 33 7.07 -29.50 3.80
CA PHE A 33 8.06 -30.56 3.58
C PHE A 33 7.66 -31.54 2.47
N ALA A 34 6.51 -31.35 1.82
CA ALA A 34 6.02 -32.26 0.78
C ALA A 34 6.87 -32.12 -0.50
N GLY A 35 7.85 -33.01 -0.66
CA GLY A 35 8.77 -33.04 -1.80
C GLY A 35 10.26 -33.12 -1.43
N GLY A 36 10.58 -33.01 -0.14
CA GLY A 36 11.94 -33.19 0.40
C GLY A 36 12.23 -34.59 0.94
N ASP A 37 13.30 -34.70 1.73
CA ASP A 37 13.72 -35.89 2.48
C ASP A 37 12.73 -36.30 3.60
N GLY A 38 11.72 -35.47 3.86
CA GLY A 38 10.67 -35.73 4.85
C GLY A 38 11.09 -35.41 6.29
N GLU A 39 12.29 -34.86 6.50
CA GLU A 39 12.70 -34.43 7.83
C GLU A 39 12.03 -33.10 8.20
N VAL A 40 11.25 -33.12 9.28
CA VAL A 40 10.67 -31.90 9.86
C VAL A 40 11.80 -31.10 10.51
N ARG A 41 12.00 -29.87 10.05
CA ARG A 41 13.01 -28.94 10.56
C ARG A 41 12.36 -27.62 10.96
N ASP A 42 13.05 -26.84 11.77
CA ASP A 42 12.64 -25.48 12.07
C ASP A 42 12.53 -24.66 10.77
N ILE A 43 11.53 -23.80 10.68
CA ILE A 43 11.32 -22.94 9.50
C ILE A 43 11.13 -21.48 9.89
N TRP A 44 11.41 -20.61 8.93
CA TRP A 44 11.18 -19.18 9.05
C TRP A 44 10.04 -18.77 8.12
N GLU A 45 9.01 -18.16 8.69
CA GLU A 45 7.84 -17.63 7.97
C GLU A 45 8.01 -16.12 7.79
N VAL A 46 7.87 -15.64 6.55
CA VAL A 46 7.69 -14.22 6.24
C VAL A 46 6.25 -14.01 5.82
N ALA A 47 5.47 -13.40 6.69
CA ALA A 47 4.10 -12.99 6.43
C ALA A 47 4.09 -11.59 5.81
N VAL A 48 3.62 -11.48 4.57
CA VAL A 48 3.52 -10.22 3.84
C VAL A 48 2.05 -9.83 3.72
N THR A 49 1.66 -8.77 4.41
CA THR A 49 0.35 -8.13 4.22
C THR A 49 0.50 -7.02 3.20
N HIS A 50 -0.28 -7.11 2.12
CA HIS A 50 -0.24 -6.13 1.04
C HIS A 50 -1.63 -5.89 0.47
N ARG A 51 -1.78 -4.81 -0.30
CA ARG A 51 -2.98 -4.55 -1.09
C ARG A 51 -2.63 -4.09 -2.50
N HIS A 52 -3.53 -4.36 -3.43
CA HIS A 52 -3.43 -3.92 -4.82
C HIS A 52 -4.27 -2.65 -4.96
N GLY A 53 -3.60 -1.50 -4.96
CA GLY A 53 -4.22 -0.19 -4.98
C GLY A 53 -5.21 0.01 -3.81
N ARG A 54 -6.51 0.10 -4.09
CA ARG A 54 -7.57 0.27 -3.08
C ARG A 54 -8.39 -1.00 -2.80
N LEU A 55 -7.96 -2.15 -3.31
CA LEU A 55 -8.53 -3.43 -2.92
C LEU A 55 -8.28 -3.72 -1.42
N PRO A 56 -9.09 -4.59 -0.80
CA PRO A 56 -8.82 -5.11 0.53
C PRO A 56 -7.43 -5.73 0.63
N SER A 57 -6.86 -5.68 1.83
CA SER A 57 -5.55 -6.27 2.12
C SER A 57 -5.62 -7.79 2.08
N SER A 58 -4.58 -8.38 1.51
CA SER A 58 -4.35 -9.81 1.45
C SER A 58 -3.04 -10.15 2.16
N ARG A 59 -3.01 -11.29 2.84
CA ARG A 59 -1.82 -11.82 3.49
C ARG A 59 -1.31 -13.02 2.72
N HIS A 60 0.00 -13.07 2.50
CA HIS A 60 0.69 -14.21 1.91
C HIS A 60 1.85 -14.60 2.82
N ASP A 61 1.95 -15.89 3.10
CA ASP A 61 2.98 -16.44 3.97
C ASP A 61 4.00 -17.19 3.12
N TYR A 62 5.28 -16.85 3.31
CA TYR A 62 6.41 -17.44 2.61
C TYR A 62 7.28 -18.19 3.62
N PHE A 63 7.72 -19.40 3.27
CA PHE A 63 8.45 -20.27 4.18
C PHE A 63 9.88 -20.50 3.69
N PHE A 64 10.84 -20.41 4.60
CA PHE A 64 12.28 -20.51 4.34
C PHE A 64 12.93 -21.48 5.31
N ALA A 65 13.99 -22.15 4.84
CA ALA A 65 14.75 -23.09 5.66
C ALA A 65 15.68 -22.38 6.67
N THR A 66 16.11 -21.15 6.35
CA THR A 66 17.05 -20.40 7.19
C THR A 66 16.57 -18.98 7.50
N GLU A 67 17.03 -18.45 8.64
CA GLU A 67 16.72 -17.07 9.05
C GLU A 67 17.26 -16.04 8.06
N ASN A 68 18.44 -16.29 7.50
CA ASN A 68 19.10 -15.38 6.58
C ASN A 68 18.30 -15.22 5.29
N GLU A 69 17.83 -16.32 4.69
CA GLU A 69 16.98 -16.28 3.49
C GLU A 69 15.68 -15.49 3.74
N ALA A 70 15.06 -15.72 4.91
CA ALA A 70 13.83 -15.04 5.29
C ALA A 70 14.05 -13.53 5.49
N LYS A 71 15.15 -13.12 6.14
CA LYS A 71 15.53 -11.72 6.29
C LYS A 71 15.85 -11.05 4.96
N GLU A 72 16.64 -11.69 4.11
CA GLU A 72 16.96 -11.18 2.77
C GLU A 72 15.70 -10.99 1.93
N PHE A 73 14.76 -11.94 1.99
CA PHE A 73 13.48 -11.83 1.32
C PHE A 73 12.64 -10.66 1.87
N ALA A 74 12.49 -10.56 3.19
CA ALA A 74 11.74 -9.48 3.83
C ALA A 74 12.31 -8.09 3.47
N GLU A 75 13.63 -7.93 3.51
CA GLU A 75 14.29 -6.69 3.08
C GLU A 75 14.04 -6.37 1.61
N LYS A 76 14.11 -7.38 0.74
CA LYS A 76 13.89 -7.22 -0.71
C LYS A 76 12.47 -6.75 -1.00
N ILE A 77 11.47 -7.32 -0.32
CA ILE A 77 10.06 -6.90 -0.45
C ILE A 77 9.87 -5.46 0.03
N LEU A 78 10.44 -5.10 1.19
CA LEU A 78 10.35 -3.74 1.73
C LEU A 78 11.03 -2.70 0.83
N LYS A 79 12.16 -3.05 0.19
CA LYS A 79 12.91 -2.15 -0.70
C LYS A 79 12.22 -1.96 -2.06
N ASN A 80 11.72 -3.04 -2.66
CA ASN A 80 11.29 -3.02 -4.06
C ASN A 80 9.77 -2.93 -4.25
N GLY A 81 8.97 -3.22 -3.21
CA GLY A 81 7.50 -3.15 -3.25
C GLY A 81 6.84 -4.09 -4.26
N CYS A 82 7.60 -4.94 -4.95
CA CYS A 82 7.09 -5.89 -5.92
C CYS A 82 6.93 -7.26 -5.27
N MET A 83 5.66 -7.72 -5.22
CA MET A 83 5.37 -9.13 -5.01
C MET A 83 5.94 -9.87 -6.22
N PHE A 84 6.95 -10.72 -5.98
CA PHE A 84 7.45 -11.63 -7.00
C PHE A 84 6.28 -12.48 -7.48
N ASN A 85 6.03 -12.49 -8.80
CA ASN A 85 5.14 -13.45 -9.44
C ASN A 85 5.46 -14.86 -8.91
N ASP A 86 4.59 -15.44 -8.07
CA ASP A 86 4.59 -16.83 -7.57
C ASP A 86 5.94 -17.57 -7.69
N ALA A 87 7.02 -16.99 -7.15
CA ALA A 87 8.37 -17.51 -7.42
C ALA A 87 8.63 -18.86 -6.74
N SER A 88 7.72 -19.30 -5.86
CA SER A 88 7.74 -20.61 -5.23
C SER A 88 7.30 -21.74 -6.16
N MET A 89 6.51 -21.45 -7.20
CA MET A 89 6.06 -22.47 -8.14
C MET A 89 6.87 -22.43 -9.42
N SER A 90 7.41 -23.58 -9.82
CA SER A 90 7.97 -23.73 -11.16
C SER A 90 6.91 -23.40 -12.21
N TYR A 91 7.34 -22.89 -13.37
CA TYR A 91 6.44 -22.58 -14.49
C TYR A 91 5.53 -23.77 -14.85
N ILE A 92 6.07 -24.99 -14.80
CA ILE A 92 5.33 -26.23 -15.08
C ILE A 92 4.24 -26.48 -14.03
N GLN A 93 4.55 -26.31 -12.73
CA GLN A 93 3.57 -26.45 -11.66
C GLN A 93 2.46 -25.40 -11.76
N LYS A 94 2.83 -24.13 -11.99
CA LYS A 94 1.86 -23.06 -12.20
C LYS A 94 0.93 -23.37 -13.38
N LYS A 95 1.49 -23.76 -14.53
CA LYS A 95 0.73 -24.13 -15.72
C LYS A 95 -0.21 -25.31 -15.45
N ARG A 96 0.25 -26.34 -14.72
CA ARG A 96 -0.58 -27.48 -14.32
C ARG A 96 -1.73 -27.05 -13.40
N MET A 97 -1.47 -26.22 -12.40
CA MET A 97 -2.48 -25.73 -11.47
C MET A 97 -3.54 -24.88 -12.19
N VAL A 98 -3.13 -23.95 -13.04
CA VAL A 98 -4.05 -23.13 -13.83
C VAL A 98 -4.95 -23.99 -14.72
N ARG A 99 -4.39 -25.01 -15.38
CA ARG A 99 -5.17 -25.96 -16.19
C ARG A 99 -6.17 -26.74 -15.35
N LEU A 100 -5.77 -27.25 -14.18
CA LEU A 100 -6.70 -27.94 -13.28
C LEU A 100 -7.89 -27.05 -12.87
N ILE A 101 -7.65 -25.76 -12.63
CA ILE A 101 -8.72 -24.80 -12.32
C ILE A 101 -9.64 -24.61 -13.52
N ILE A 102 -9.10 -24.37 -14.71
CA ILE A 102 -9.88 -24.13 -15.93
C ILE A 102 -10.68 -25.38 -16.34
N ASP A 103 -10.03 -26.54 -16.36
CA ASP A 103 -10.62 -27.83 -16.71
C ASP A 103 -11.69 -28.25 -15.69
N GLY A 104 -11.60 -27.77 -14.45
CA GLY A 104 -12.64 -27.96 -13.42
C GLY A 104 -13.99 -27.33 -13.76
N PHE A 105 -14.05 -26.42 -14.74
CA PHE A 105 -15.29 -25.86 -15.28
C PHE A 105 -15.79 -26.58 -16.53
N ALA A 106 -15.08 -27.60 -17.02
CA ALA A 106 -15.54 -28.41 -18.13
C ALA A 106 -16.85 -29.13 -17.76
N GLY A 107 -17.86 -29.05 -18.63
CA GLY A 107 -19.19 -29.65 -18.41
C GLY A 107 -20.29 -28.68 -17.94
N GLY A 108 -19.98 -27.39 -17.74
CA GLY A 108 -21.00 -26.34 -17.65
C GLY A 108 -21.82 -26.25 -18.95
N LYS A 109 -23.14 -26.10 -18.85
CA LYS A 109 -24.02 -25.95 -20.02
C LYS A 109 -23.93 -24.53 -20.55
N CYS A 110 -22.96 -24.28 -21.44
CA CYS A 110 -22.74 -22.99 -22.08
C CYS A 110 -24.07 -22.26 -22.38
N PRO A 111 -24.32 -21.08 -21.81
CA PRO A 111 -25.57 -20.38 -22.03
C PRO A 111 -25.62 -19.93 -23.48
N SER A 112 -26.85 -19.80 -23.98
CA SER A 112 -27.12 -19.32 -25.33
C SER A 112 -26.41 -17.97 -25.60
N PRO A 113 -25.86 -17.75 -26.82
CA PRO A 113 -25.10 -16.56 -27.23
C PRO A 113 -25.85 -15.21 -27.18
N LYS A 114 -27.00 -15.13 -26.50
CA LYS A 114 -27.85 -13.94 -26.39
C LYS A 114 -27.41 -12.96 -25.29
N ILE A 115 -26.34 -13.24 -24.57
CA ILE A 115 -25.84 -12.33 -23.53
C ILE A 115 -25.19 -11.14 -24.21
N THR A 116 -25.72 -9.94 -23.92
CA THR A 116 -25.17 -8.68 -24.43
C THR A 116 -23.75 -8.51 -23.90
N ARG A 117 -22.79 -8.46 -24.84
CA ARG A 117 -21.37 -8.30 -24.52
C ARG A 117 -21.10 -6.86 -24.09
N SER A 118 -20.33 -6.70 -23.02
CA SER A 118 -19.73 -5.40 -22.70
C SER A 118 -18.60 -5.12 -23.69
N SER A 119 -18.57 -3.93 -24.29
CA SER A 119 -17.55 -3.53 -25.27
C SER A 119 -16.19 -3.22 -24.64
N LEU A 120 -16.17 -2.84 -23.35
CA LEU A 120 -14.94 -2.43 -22.66
C LEU A 120 -13.95 -3.59 -22.46
N PRO A 121 -14.32 -4.77 -21.92
CA PRO A 121 -13.42 -5.92 -21.81
C PRO A 121 -12.80 -6.33 -23.15
N THR A 122 -13.61 -6.40 -24.21
CA THR A 122 -13.14 -6.73 -25.55
C THR A 122 -12.16 -5.69 -26.10
N ALA A 123 -12.45 -4.39 -25.95
CA ALA A 123 -11.53 -3.34 -26.37
C ALA A 123 -10.18 -3.43 -25.62
N ILE A 124 -10.20 -3.81 -24.34
CA ILE A 124 -8.99 -3.98 -23.53
C ILE A 124 -8.17 -5.20 -23.96
N THR A 125 -8.79 -6.36 -24.18
CA THR A 125 -8.06 -7.57 -24.64
C THR A 125 -7.47 -7.36 -26.03
N MET A 126 -8.19 -6.69 -26.93
CA MET A 126 -7.67 -6.30 -28.25
C MET A 126 -6.49 -5.31 -28.13
N LYS A 127 -6.63 -4.25 -27.33
CA LYS A 127 -5.55 -3.27 -27.10
C LYS A 127 -4.31 -3.90 -26.45
N ALA A 128 -4.50 -4.92 -25.62
CA ALA A 128 -3.42 -5.68 -25.01
C ALA A 128 -2.76 -6.70 -25.96
N GLY A 129 -3.30 -6.89 -27.17
CA GLY A 129 -2.80 -7.87 -28.14
C GLY A 129 -3.12 -9.31 -27.78
N LEU A 130 -4.09 -9.54 -26.89
CA LEU A 130 -4.58 -10.88 -26.54
C LEU A 130 -5.57 -11.42 -27.57
N SER A 131 -6.28 -10.51 -28.25
CA SER A 131 -7.35 -10.82 -29.18
C SER A 131 -7.16 -10.06 -30.49
N GLN A 132 -7.47 -10.71 -31.62
CA GLN A 132 -7.52 -10.10 -32.96
C GLN A 132 -8.94 -9.64 -33.34
N GLY A 133 -9.93 -9.92 -32.49
CA GLY A 133 -11.34 -9.72 -32.76
C GLY A 133 -12.17 -10.69 -31.92
N GLU A 134 -13.49 -10.55 -31.97
CA GLU A 134 -14.37 -11.41 -31.19
C GLU A 134 -14.11 -12.90 -31.48
N GLY A 135 -13.77 -13.66 -30.45
CA GLY A 135 -13.54 -15.09 -30.56
C GLY A 135 -12.20 -15.52 -31.15
N GLN A 136 -11.26 -14.59 -31.36
CA GLN A 136 -9.98 -14.88 -32.03
C GLN A 136 -8.78 -14.53 -31.13
N PRO A 137 -8.26 -15.49 -30.33
CA PRO A 137 -7.03 -15.30 -29.57
C PRO A 137 -5.84 -14.98 -30.48
N SER A 138 -4.87 -14.22 -29.97
CA SER A 138 -3.68 -13.85 -30.73
C SER A 138 -2.71 -15.01 -30.94
N ALA A 139 -1.86 -14.91 -31.96
CA ALA A 139 -0.84 -15.93 -32.26
C ALA A 139 0.07 -16.23 -31.06
N GLU A 140 0.42 -15.23 -30.24
CA GLU A 140 1.23 -15.41 -29.03
C GLU A 140 0.54 -16.34 -28.01
N ILE A 141 -0.78 -16.24 -27.87
CA ILE A 141 -1.56 -17.13 -26.99
C ILE A 141 -1.56 -18.55 -27.56
N LEU A 142 -1.83 -18.71 -28.86
CA LEU A 142 -1.88 -20.02 -29.51
C LEU A 142 -0.54 -20.75 -29.44
N GLU A 143 0.56 -20.04 -29.67
CA GLU A 143 1.92 -20.56 -29.55
C GLU A 143 2.24 -20.98 -28.10
N ASN A 144 1.89 -20.15 -27.12
CA ASN A 144 2.15 -20.43 -25.69
C ASN A 144 1.37 -21.65 -25.15
N LEU A 145 0.12 -21.81 -25.60
CA LEU A 145 -0.73 -22.92 -25.20
C LEU A 145 -0.32 -24.23 -25.88
N GLY A 146 0.04 -24.15 -27.17
CA GLY A 146 0.36 -25.28 -28.03
C GLY A 146 -0.89 -25.95 -28.63
N ALA A 147 -0.74 -26.53 -29.82
CA ALA A 147 -1.85 -27.08 -30.61
C ALA A 147 -2.73 -28.08 -29.83
N THR A 148 -2.11 -29.02 -29.11
CA THR A 148 -2.83 -30.02 -28.31
C THR A 148 -3.73 -29.39 -27.24
N ARG A 149 -3.27 -28.32 -26.57
CA ARG A 149 -4.10 -27.65 -25.56
C ARG A 149 -5.22 -26.84 -26.23
N VAL A 150 -4.96 -26.21 -27.36
CA VAL A 150 -5.98 -25.48 -28.12
C VAL A 150 -7.11 -26.42 -28.57
N GLU A 151 -6.77 -27.58 -29.14
CA GLU A 151 -7.74 -28.61 -29.52
C GLU A 151 -8.59 -29.07 -28.33
N GLN A 152 -7.95 -29.29 -27.16
CA GLN A 152 -8.65 -29.64 -25.94
C GLN A 152 -9.66 -28.55 -25.53
N LEU A 153 -9.23 -27.28 -25.46
CA LEU A 153 -10.10 -26.16 -25.09
C LEU A 153 -11.28 -26.01 -26.06
N GLN A 154 -11.04 -26.19 -27.36
CA GLN A 154 -12.08 -26.14 -28.39
C GLN A 154 -13.11 -27.26 -28.21
N SER A 155 -12.65 -28.48 -27.92
CA SER A 155 -13.51 -29.63 -27.65
C SER A 155 -14.37 -29.43 -26.39
N GLU A 156 -13.77 -28.90 -25.32
CA GLU A 156 -14.42 -28.76 -24.01
C GLU A 156 -15.38 -27.56 -23.95
N PHE A 157 -15.01 -26.42 -24.53
CA PHE A 157 -15.71 -25.16 -24.36
C PHE A 157 -16.42 -24.65 -25.63
N GLY A 158 -16.37 -25.41 -26.74
CA GLY A 158 -17.09 -25.09 -27.98
C GLY A 158 -16.76 -23.69 -28.50
N GLU A 159 -17.77 -22.90 -28.86
CA GLU A 159 -17.59 -21.56 -29.46
C GLU A 159 -16.93 -20.53 -28.54
N VAL A 160 -16.89 -20.77 -27.22
CA VAL A 160 -16.35 -19.82 -26.22
C VAL A 160 -14.96 -20.21 -25.71
N TRP A 161 -14.31 -21.21 -26.32
CA TRP A 161 -12.97 -21.67 -25.95
C TRP A 161 -11.91 -20.58 -25.88
N TRP A 162 -12.06 -19.54 -26.70
CA TRP A 162 -11.16 -18.39 -26.74
C TRP A 162 -11.09 -17.65 -25.41
N ALA A 163 -12.19 -17.59 -24.65
CA ALA A 163 -12.22 -16.94 -23.34
C ALA A 163 -11.39 -17.72 -22.30
N ALA A 164 -11.44 -19.06 -22.36
CA ALA A 164 -10.57 -19.92 -21.56
C ALA A 164 -9.09 -19.78 -21.96
N ALA A 165 -8.80 -19.73 -23.27
CA ALA A 165 -7.44 -19.55 -23.78
C ALA A 165 -6.81 -18.22 -23.35
N GLU A 166 -7.54 -17.11 -23.50
CA GLU A 166 -7.09 -15.79 -23.05
C GLU A 166 -6.83 -15.75 -21.54
N PHE A 167 -7.72 -16.34 -20.75
CA PHE A 167 -7.59 -16.37 -19.31
C PHE A 167 -6.44 -17.27 -18.83
N GLU A 168 -6.26 -18.47 -19.40
CA GLU A 168 -5.12 -19.37 -19.12
C GLU A 168 -3.80 -18.64 -19.37
N TYR A 169 -3.69 -17.95 -20.51
CA TYR A 169 -2.50 -17.17 -20.84
C TYR A 169 -2.25 -16.05 -19.82
N CYS A 170 -3.30 -15.30 -19.44
CA CYS A 170 -3.17 -14.20 -18.49
C CYS A 170 -2.77 -14.67 -17.09
N GLN A 171 -3.32 -15.78 -16.61
CA GLN A 171 -2.96 -16.42 -15.34
C GLN A 171 -1.48 -16.74 -15.24
N ILE A 172 -0.89 -17.18 -16.35
CA ILE A 172 0.52 -17.57 -16.39
C ILE A 172 1.41 -16.34 -16.53
N ASN A 173 1.08 -15.44 -17.46
CA ASN A 173 2.02 -14.46 -18.01
C ASN A 173 1.80 -13.02 -17.54
N LEU A 174 0.64 -12.67 -16.98
CA LEU A 174 0.30 -11.29 -16.64
C LEU A 174 0.04 -11.12 -15.13
N PRO A 175 0.30 -9.92 -14.57
CA PRO A 175 -0.09 -9.61 -13.20
C PRO A 175 -1.62 -9.66 -13.03
N TYR A 176 -2.09 -10.21 -11.91
CA TYR A 176 -3.52 -10.34 -11.58
C TYR A 176 -4.27 -9.00 -11.51
N SER A 177 -3.55 -7.89 -11.29
CA SER A 177 -4.12 -6.55 -11.24
C SER A 177 -4.04 -5.78 -12.57
N SER A 178 -3.57 -6.43 -13.64
CA SER A 178 -3.52 -5.80 -14.97
C SER A 178 -4.91 -5.72 -15.60
N LEU A 179 -5.17 -4.66 -16.38
CA LEU A 179 -6.41 -4.52 -17.13
C LEU A 179 -6.71 -5.75 -18.01
N ALA A 180 -5.68 -6.28 -18.66
CA ALA A 180 -5.78 -7.43 -19.55
C ALA A 180 -6.19 -8.72 -18.80
N PHE A 181 -5.64 -8.94 -17.61
CA PHE A 181 -6.03 -10.07 -16.75
C PHE A 181 -7.48 -9.95 -16.27
N ILE A 182 -7.89 -8.75 -15.83
CA ILE A 182 -9.26 -8.53 -15.35
C ILE A 182 -10.27 -8.69 -16.51
N ALA A 183 -9.94 -8.18 -17.70
CA ALA A 183 -10.78 -8.31 -18.88
C ALA A 183 -10.91 -9.76 -19.37
N SER A 184 -9.81 -10.53 -19.42
CA SER A 184 -9.88 -11.96 -19.78
C SER A 184 -10.61 -12.78 -18.72
N GLY A 185 -10.43 -12.45 -17.44
CA GLY A 185 -11.21 -13.02 -16.34
C GLY A 185 -12.70 -12.74 -16.49
N TYR A 186 -13.09 -11.51 -16.87
CA TYR A 186 -14.48 -11.19 -17.15
C TYR A 186 -15.06 -12.10 -18.24
N HIS A 187 -14.37 -12.25 -19.39
CA HIS A 187 -14.83 -13.14 -20.46
C HIS A 187 -14.95 -14.59 -19.97
N PHE A 188 -13.96 -15.09 -19.24
CA PHE A 188 -13.99 -16.45 -18.70
C PHE A 188 -15.17 -16.67 -17.76
N TYR A 189 -15.36 -15.80 -16.77
CA TYR A 189 -16.47 -15.96 -15.82
C TYR A 189 -17.83 -15.74 -16.47
N LEU A 190 -17.93 -14.89 -17.49
CA LEU A 190 -19.18 -14.65 -18.21
C LEU A 190 -19.56 -15.82 -19.13
N PHE A 191 -18.62 -16.32 -19.93
CA PHE A 191 -18.90 -17.26 -21.01
C PHE A 191 -18.61 -18.72 -20.65
N VAL A 192 -17.59 -18.97 -19.82
CA VAL A 192 -17.14 -20.34 -19.48
C VAL A 192 -17.68 -20.78 -18.13
N ALA A 193 -17.47 -19.99 -17.07
CA ALA A 193 -17.88 -20.38 -15.72
C ALA A 193 -19.33 -19.98 -15.36
N GLU A 194 -20.00 -19.20 -16.22
CA GLU A 194 -21.37 -18.69 -16.03
C GLU A 194 -21.62 -17.99 -14.68
N ASN A 195 -20.56 -17.43 -14.11
CA ASN A 195 -20.60 -16.73 -12.84
C ASN A 195 -20.78 -15.22 -13.10
N TYR A 196 -22.02 -14.84 -13.41
CA TYR A 196 -22.40 -13.44 -13.70
C TYR A 196 -22.07 -12.48 -12.56
N PHE A 197 -22.10 -12.98 -11.31
CA PHE A 197 -21.75 -12.19 -10.14
C PHE A 197 -20.26 -11.82 -10.16
N GLN A 198 -19.39 -12.81 -10.35
CA GLN A 198 -17.95 -12.58 -10.46
C GLN A 198 -17.60 -11.72 -11.69
N ALA A 199 -18.24 -12.00 -12.84
CA ALA A 199 -18.08 -11.17 -14.02
C ALA A 199 -18.48 -9.71 -13.75
N GLY A 200 -19.60 -9.47 -13.06
CA GLY A 200 -20.03 -8.12 -12.68
C GLY A 200 -18.99 -7.36 -11.83
N TYR A 201 -18.37 -8.03 -10.85
CA TYR A 201 -17.28 -7.43 -10.07
C TYR A 201 -16.06 -7.10 -10.92
N LEU A 202 -15.65 -8.03 -11.79
CA LEU A 202 -14.50 -7.80 -12.67
C LEU A 202 -14.77 -6.65 -13.64
N LEU A 203 -15.99 -6.52 -14.17
CA LEU A 203 -16.35 -5.38 -15.03
C LEU A 203 -16.27 -4.06 -14.28
N ARG A 204 -16.83 -3.97 -13.08
CA ARG A 204 -16.75 -2.76 -12.24
C ARG A 204 -15.29 -2.39 -11.94
N ASP A 205 -14.48 -3.38 -11.58
CA ASP A 205 -13.06 -3.19 -11.31
C ASP A 205 -12.30 -2.72 -12.57
N LEU A 206 -12.66 -3.28 -13.73
CA LEU A 206 -12.11 -2.88 -15.02
C LEU A 206 -12.45 -1.43 -15.38
N GLU A 207 -13.70 -1.02 -15.17
CA GLU A 207 -14.17 0.35 -15.39
C GLU A 207 -13.40 1.35 -14.52
N GLN A 208 -13.27 1.06 -13.21
CA GLN A 208 -12.54 1.92 -12.27
C GLN A 208 -11.08 2.13 -12.66
N LEU A 209 -10.43 1.08 -13.17
CA LEU A 209 -9.05 1.14 -13.62
C LEU A 209 -8.91 1.81 -14.98
N ALA A 210 -9.81 1.53 -15.92
CA ALA A 210 -9.77 2.08 -17.27
C ALA A 210 -10.01 3.60 -17.29
N THR A 211 -10.80 4.12 -16.34
CA THR A 211 -11.08 5.56 -16.20
C THR A 211 -10.13 6.29 -15.24
N SER A 212 -9.05 5.64 -14.77
CA SER A 212 -8.06 6.21 -13.84
C SER A 212 -8.60 6.73 -12.50
N VAL A 213 -9.85 6.41 -12.14
CA VAL A 213 -10.49 6.88 -10.89
C VAL A 213 -9.70 6.47 -9.65
N GLU A 214 -9.12 5.27 -9.68
CA GLU A 214 -8.29 4.77 -8.59
C GLU A 214 -6.99 5.58 -8.43
N GLN A 215 -6.36 5.98 -9.53
CA GLN A 215 -5.13 6.78 -9.54
C GLN A 215 -5.40 8.18 -9.00
N ASP A 216 -6.51 8.80 -9.41
CA ASP A 216 -6.95 10.11 -8.93
C ASP A 216 -7.24 10.08 -7.43
N ALA A 217 -7.92 9.04 -6.94
CA ALA A 217 -8.18 8.87 -5.51
C ALA A 217 -6.89 8.77 -4.69
N VAL A 218 -5.92 7.97 -5.14
CA VAL A 218 -4.60 7.84 -4.48
C VAL A 218 -3.84 9.17 -4.50
N HIS A 219 -3.91 9.92 -5.60
CA HIS A 219 -3.29 11.24 -5.71
C HIS A 219 -3.87 12.23 -4.68
N LEU A 220 -5.20 12.30 -4.58
CA LEU A 220 -5.91 13.15 -3.63
C LEU A 220 -5.59 12.81 -2.17
N GLU A 221 -5.48 11.52 -1.84
CA GLU A 221 -5.05 11.09 -0.50
C GLU A 221 -3.63 11.57 -0.17
N LYS A 222 -2.67 11.38 -1.09
CA LYS A 222 -1.28 11.87 -0.92
C LYS A 222 -1.22 13.39 -0.77
N MET A 223 -2.02 14.13 -1.53
CA MET A 223 -2.14 15.58 -1.38
C MET A 223 -2.66 15.96 0.01
N ARG A 224 -3.71 15.30 0.48
CA ARG A 224 -4.31 15.55 1.80
C ARG A 224 -3.31 15.26 2.93
N ASP A 225 -2.58 14.16 2.85
CA ASP A 225 -1.60 13.79 3.87
C ASP A 225 -0.40 14.74 3.87
N SER A 226 0.05 15.17 2.69
CA SER A 226 1.08 16.20 2.56
C SER A 226 0.61 17.54 3.13
N ALA A 227 -0.65 17.93 2.90
CA ALA A 227 -1.23 19.12 3.49
C ALA A 227 -1.33 19.04 5.02
N LYS A 228 -1.73 17.88 5.56
CA LYS A 228 -1.76 17.63 7.01
C LYS A 228 -0.36 17.76 7.63
N LYS A 229 0.66 17.13 7.03
CA LYS A 229 2.06 17.24 7.49
C LYS A 229 2.55 18.68 7.46
N LYS A 230 2.39 19.39 6.34
CA LYS A 230 2.76 20.81 6.21
C LYS A 230 2.05 21.70 7.22
N SER A 231 0.77 21.44 7.49
CA SER A 231 0.00 22.17 8.51
C SER A 231 0.53 21.91 9.92
N GLY A 232 0.81 20.64 10.26
CA GLY A 232 1.44 20.26 11.52
C GLY A 232 2.81 20.91 11.73
N ASP A 233 3.66 20.90 10.70
CA ASP A 233 4.98 21.52 10.74
C ASP A 233 4.90 23.04 10.89
N SER A 234 3.97 23.68 10.16
CA SER A 234 3.73 25.12 10.26
C SER A 234 3.24 25.51 11.67
N SER A 235 2.28 24.77 12.21
CA SER A 235 1.78 24.96 13.58
C SER A 235 2.90 24.80 14.61
N THR A 236 3.69 23.74 14.51
CA THR A 236 4.83 23.46 15.38
C THR A 236 5.89 24.56 15.30
N ARG A 237 6.20 25.04 14.09
CA ARG A 237 7.14 26.14 13.86
C ARG A 237 6.64 27.45 14.46
N LEU A 238 5.36 27.79 14.28
CA LEU A 238 4.75 28.99 14.86
C LEU A 238 4.73 28.91 16.39
N ARG A 239 4.40 27.75 16.97
CA ARG A 239 4.47 27.51 18.43
C ARG A 239 5.89 27.70 18.95
N SER A 240 6.89 27.15 18.26
CA SER A 240 8.30 27.33 18.60
C SER A 240 8.73 28.81 18.55
N LYS A 241 8.33 29.54 17.50
CA LYS A 241 8.59 30.99 17.38
C LYS A 241 7.95 31.78 18.53
N ARG A 242 6.71 31.46 18.92
CA ARG A 242 6.03 32.13 20.05
C ARG A 242 6.78 31.91 21.35
N ARG A 243 7.21 30.68 21.64
CA ARG A 243 8.02 30.37 22.84
C ARG A 243 9.33 31.16 22.87
N GLN A 244 10.05 31.23 21.75
CA GLN A 244 11.29 32.01 21.66
C GLN A 244 11.05 33.52 21.80
N SER A 245 10.00 34.04 21.15
CA SER A 245 9.58 35.45 21.26
C SER A 245 9.20 35.80 22.70
N LEU A 246 8.44 34.93 23.37
CA LEU A 246 8.04 35.09 24.77
C LEU A 246 9.25 35.10 25.70
N LEU A 247 10.14 34.12 25.56
CA LEU A 247 11.35 34.04 26.38
C LEU A 247 12.24 35.28 26.20
N LYS A 248 12.41 35.75 24.96
CA LYS A 248 13.18 36.98 24.69
C LYS A 248 12.56 38.20 25.38
N ALA A 249 11.23 38.29 25.41
CA ALA A 249 10.55 39.36 26.12
C ALA A 249 10.68 39.22 27.65
N ILE A 250 10.63 38.01 28.19
CA ILE A 250 10.88 37.73 29.62
C ILE A 250 12.29 38.15 30.01
N GLU A 251 13.30 37.79 29.22
CA GLU A 251 14.69 38.22 29.41
C GLU A 251 14.82 39.74 29.40
N GLN A 252 14.14 40.41 28.46
CA GLN A 252 14.14 41.86 28.39
C GLN A 252 13.53 42.53 29.63
N VAL A 253 12.45 41.96 30.19
CA VAL A 253 11.84 42.43 31.44
C VAL A 253 12.78 42.21 32.61
N ALA A 254 13.33 41.00 32.75
CA ALA A 254 14.25 40.64 33.83
C ALA A 254 15.53 41.50 33.81
N HIS A 255 16.06 41.79 32.62
CA HIS A 255 17.25 42.63 32.48
C HIS A 255 16.98 44.10 32.81
N ARG A 256 15.79 44.63 32.47
CA ARG A 256 15.43 46.03 32.76
C ARG A 256 15.09 46.26 34.23
N ASN A 257 14.42 45.30 34.88
CA ASN A 257 13.98 45.40 36.27
C ASN A 257 14.22 44.06 36.99
N PRO A 258 15.43 43.79 37.50
CA PRO A 258 15.78 42.51 38.13
C PRO A 258 14.87 42.14 39.31
N ASP A 259 14.46 43.13 40.12
CA ASP A 259 13.61 42.89 41.30
C ASP A 259 12.25 42.28 40.96
N VAL A 260 11.74 42.53 39.74
CA VAL A 260 10.44 42.03 39.30
C VAL A 260 10.43 40.51 39.14
N VAL A 261 11.60 39.89 38.96
CA VAL A 261 11.76 38.44 38.92
C VAL A 261 11.39 37.81 40.27
N GLY A 262 11.68 38.50 41.38
CA GLY A 262 11.33 38.07 42.73
C GLY A 262 9.82 38.02 43.00
N LEU A 263 9.00 38.69 42.19
CA LEU A 263 7.53 38.67 42.28
C LEU A 263 6.90 37.41 41.65
N GLY A 264 7.72 36.57 41.01
CA GLY A 264 7.31 35.30 40.43
C GLY A 264 6.93 35.35 38.94
N GLU A 265 6.94 34.18 38.32
CA GLU A 265 6.79 33.98 36.88
C GLU A 265 5.55 34.67 36.29
N LYS A 266 4.41 34.62 36.99
CA LYS A 266 3.15 35.20 36.53
C LYS A 266 3.22 36.72 36.36
N GLN A 267 3.93 37.44 37.24
CA GLN A 267 4.03 38.89 37.15
C GLN A 267 5.00 39.31 36.04
N VAL A 268 6.12 38.61 35.90
CA VAL A 268 7.05 38.80 34.77
C VAL A 268 6.34 38.55 33.44
N LEU A 269 5.52 37.50 33.35
CA LEU A 269 4.78 37.15 32.14
C LEU A 269 3.77 38.23 31.72
N LYS A 270 3.07 38.85 32.68
CA LYS A 270 2.14 39.97 32.42
C LYS A 270 2.84 41.17 31.78
N LEU A 271 4.09 41.44 32.17
CA LEU A 271 4.90 42.52 31.61
C LEU A 271 5.56 42.14 30.28
N ALA A 272 5.96 40.88 30.12
CA ALA A 272 6.65 40.38 28.93
C ALA A 272 5.70 40.20 27.74
N LEU A 273 4.45 39.79 27.96
CA LEU A 273 3.50 39.50 26.88
C LEU A 273 3.22 40.71 25.97
N PRO A 274 2.95 41.93 26.49
CA PRO A 274 2.81 43.13 25.66
C PRO A 274 4.04 43.40 24.79
N ILE A 275 5.25 43.20 25.33
CA ILE A 275 6.51 43.38 24.59
C ILE A 275 6.60 42.37 23.44
N ALA A 276 6.30 41.09 23.71
CA ALA A 276 6.31 40.04 22.70
C ALA A 276 5.28 40.31 21.59
N LYS A 277 4.06 40.74 21.95
CA LYS A 277 3.00 41.12 21.02
C LYS A 277 3.38 42.29 20.13
N SER A 278 3.95 43.34 20.71
CA SER A 278 4.39 44.51 19.95
C SER A 278 5.55 44.20 19.01
N ALA A 279 6.43 43.27 19.39
CA ALA A 279 7.56 42.85 18.56
C ALA A 279 7.14 42.02 17.33
N ASP A 280 6.10 41.19 17.44
CA ASP A 280 5.56 40.42 16.32
C ASP A 280 4.02 40.26 16.41
N PRO A 281 3.24 41.29 16.02
CA PRO A 281 1.79 41.27 16.15
C PRO A 281 1.13 40.13 15.37
N ARG A 282 1.69 39.77 14.20
CA ARG A 282 1.15 38.69 13.35
C ARG A 282 1.30 37.33 14.01
N LEU A 283 2.46 37.05 14.62
CA LEU A 283 2.69 35.79 15.31
C LEU A 283 1.75 35.59 16.51
N TRP A 284 1.46 36.67 17.23
CA TRP A 284 0.69 36.65 18.47
C TRP A 284 -0.82 36.81 18.31
N GLY A 285 -1.30 37.19 17.13
CA GLY A 285 -2.74 37.37 16.85
C GLY A 285 -3.59 36.14 17.19
N GLN A 286 -3.10 34.92 16.94
CA GLN A 286 -3.80 33.66 17.28
C GLN A 286 -3.26 32.97 18.55
N GLY A 287 -2.07 33.32 19.03
CA GLY A 287 -1.38 32.58 20.10
C GLY A 287 -1.57 33.14 21.51
N SER A 288 -2.17 34.32 21.64
CA SER A 288 -2.14 35.06 22.91
C SER A 288 -2.95 34.45 24.06
N GLY A 289 -3.92 33.57 23.77
CA GLY A 289 -4.69 32.85 24.79
C GLY A 289 -3.97 31.64 25.40
N GLN A 290 -2.80 31.27 24.89
CA GLN A 290 -2.07 30.05 25.29
C GLN A 290 -0.71 30.34 25.96
N VAL A 291 -0.56 31.56 26.49
CA VAL A 291 0.74 32.05 26.99
C VAL A 291 1.23 31.25 28.20
N GLU A 292 0.33 30.85 29.10
CA GLU A 292 0.67 30.00 30.25
C GLU A 292 1.16 28.63 29.80
N GLU A 293 0.53 28.05 28.77
CA GLU A 293 0.96 26.76 28.21
C GLU A 293 2.36 26.89 27.60
N TYR A 294 2.63 27.93 26.81
CA TYR A 294 3.96 28.16 26.24
C TYR A 294 5.05 28.28 27.32
N LEU A 295 4.74 28.92 28.44
CA LEU A 295 5.66 29.02 29.58
C LEU A 295 5.89 27.65 30.24
N ALA A 296 4.82 26.88 30.44
CA ALA A 296 4.90 25.55 31.02
C ALA A 296 5.74 24.60 30.13
N GLU A 297 5.58 24.67 28.81
CA GLU A 297 6.39 23.91 27.85
C GLU A 297 7.88 24.27 27.91
N ILE A 298 8.20 25.56 28.06
CA ILE A 298 9.59 26.02 28.23
C ILE A 298 10.18 25.43 29.51
N ARG A 299 9.44 25.49 30.62
CA ARG A 299 9.85 24.95 31.92
C ARG A 299 10.06 23.43 31.88
N ARG A 300 9.15 22.69 31.23
CA ARG A 300 9.27 21.23 31.05
C ARG A 300 10.42 20.83 30.13
N GLY A 301 10.88 21.73 29.25
CA GLY A 301 11.96 21.48 28.29
C GLY A 301 11.48 21.00 26.92
N GLU A 302 10.16 20.96 26.70
CA GLU A 302 9.51 20.64 25.41
C GLU A 302 9.83 21.69 24.32
N ALA A 303 10.34 22.85 24.73
CA ALA A 303 10.84 23.90 23.84
C ALA A 303 12.30 23.72 23.41
N GLY A 304 12.98 22.69 23.91
CA GLY A 304 14.39 22.41 23.68
C GLY A 304 15.29 22.87 24.83
N LYS A 305 16.39 22.13 25.05
CA LYS A 305 17.31 22.31 26.17
C LYS A 305 17.86 23.74 26.32
N ARG A 306 18.17 24.40 25.19
CA ARG A 306 18.68 25.78 25.19
C ARG A 306 17.65 26.81 25.68
N VAL A 307 16.38 26.62 25.34
CA VAL A 307 15.29 27.52 25.76
C VAL A 307 15.02 27.34 27.24
N LYS A 308 15.05 26.09 27.73
CA LYS A 308 14.95 25.77 29.15
C LYS A 308 16.11 26.37 29.97
N ALA A 309 17.35 26.19 29.54
CA ALA A 309 18.51 26.72 30.26
C ALA A 309 18.46 28.25 30.42
N ARG A 310 18.03 28.97 29.36
CA ARG A 310 17.82 30.42 29.41
C ARG A 310 16.71 30.82 30.38
N TYR A 311 15.64 30.04 30.42
CA TYR A 311 14.55 30.25 31.38
C TYR A 311 15.01 30.02 32.83
N GLU A 312 15.74 28.93 33.08
CA GLU A 312 16.26 28.58 34.40
C GLU A 312 17.26 29.63 34.91
N ALA A 313 18.08 30.20 34.03
CA ALA A 313 18.99 31.30 34.38
C ALA A 313 18.28 32.56 34.91
N ILE A 314 16.98 32.73 34.61
CA ILE A 314 16.19 33.87 35.09
C ILE A 314 15.50 33.51 36.42
N PHE A 315 14.91 32.32 36.51
CA PHE A 315 13.99 31.98 37.61
C PHE A 315 14.55 31.03 38.67
N GLN A 316 15.60 30.26 38.37
CA GLN A 316 16.25 29.41 39.38
C GLN A 316 17.30 30.22 40.12
N ARG A 317 17.16 30.27 41.45
CA ARG A 317 18.24 30.77 42.31
C ARG A 317 19.40 29.78 42.23
N PRO A 318 20.67 30.26 42.18
CA PRO A 318 21.79 29.37 42.35
C PRO A 318 21.62 28.64 43.68
N THR A 319 21.51 27.32 43.64
CA THR A 319 21.65 26.48 44.84
C THR A 319 23.01 26.79 45.43
N ALA A 320 23.00 27.48 46.57
CA ALA A 320 24.17 27.72 47.40
C ALA A 320 24.71 26.40 47.95
#